data_AF-A0A848C9L5-F1
#
_entry.id   AF-A0A848C9L5-F1
#
_cell.length_a   1.000
_cell.length_b   1.000
_cell.length_c   1.000
_cell.angle_alpha   90.00
_cell.angle_beta   90.00
_cell.angle_gamma   90.00
#
_symmetry.space_group_name_H-M   'P 1'
#
loop_
_entity.id
_entity.type
_entity.pdbx_description
1 polymer ?
#
loop_
_entity_poly.entity_id
_entity_poly.type
_entity_poly.pdbx_seq_one_letter_code
_entity_poly.pdbx_strand_id
1 'polypeptide(L)'
;MRKLTIKCPNCKKKMRIINKPAKFKCPSCGHIYKATRFSLIGNNITSFFIGFVDTVRDAKNNIVYRYNSAKATYRYMSQLKKNMKNDPNWSNYRNQQREEKQMRDANKKSFKDFFKRKK
;
A
#
# COMPACT_ATOMS: atom_id res chain seq x y z
N MET A 1 38.74 18.36 2.77
CA MET A 1 37.57 19.28 2.74
C MET A 1 36.37 18.56 2.13
N ARG A 2 35.21 18.50 2.81
CA ARG A 2 34.01 17.82 2.28
C ARG A 2 33.29 18.73 1.27
N LYS A 3 33.00 18.20 0.08
CA LYS A 3 32.23 18.87 -0.98
C LYS A 3 30.76 18.45 -0.87
N LEU A 4 29.83 19.41 -0.87
CA LEU A 4 28.38 19.18 -0.80
C LEU A 4 27.77 19.45 -2.18
N THR A 5 26.82 18.60 -2.58
CA THR A 5 26.04 18.82 -3.80
C THR A 5 24.77 19.57 -3.45
N ILE A 6 24.63 20.79 -3.96
CA ILE A 6 23.44 21.63 -3.74
C ILE A 6 22.82 22.04 -5.08
N LYS A 7 21.53 22.40 -5.05
CA LYS A 7 20.84 22.99 -6.20
C LYS A 7 20.98 24.50 -6.18
N CYS A 8 21.25 25.11 -7.33
CA CYS A 8 21.19 26.57 -7.46
C CYS A 8 19.76 27.08 -7.17
N PRO A 9 19.58 28.16 -6.39
CA PRO A 9 18.25 28.74 -6.18
C PRO A 9 17.62 29.29 -7.46
N ASN A 10 18.43 29.77 -8.41
CA ASN A 10 17.93 30.37 -9.65
C ASN A 10 17.71 29.31 -10.75
N CYS A 11 18.77 28.59 -11.14
CA CYS A 11 18.70 27.67 -12.28
C CYS A 11 18.38 26.21 -11.93
N LYS A 12 18.21 25.88 -10.64
CA LYS A 12 17.93 24.52 -10.11
C LYS A 12 18.96 23.42 -10.49
N LYS A 13 19.99 23.75 -11.27
CA LYS A 13 21.09 22.85 -11.64
C LYS A 13 21.90 22.49 -10.41
N LYS A 14 22.32 21.22 -10.34
CA LYS A 14 23.16 20.68 -9.27
C LYS A 14 24.58 21.20 -9.44
N MET A 15 25.20 21.66 -8.35
CA MET A 15 26.59 22.06 -8.32
C MET A 15 27.27 21.57 -7.04
N ARG A 16 28.58 21.37 -7.12
CA ARG A 16 29.41 20.95 -5.98
C ARG A 16 30.06 22.18 -5.36
N ILE A 17 29.68 22.50 -4.12
CA ILE A 17 30.33 23.57 -3.34
C ILE A 17 31.16 22.99 -2.21
N ILE A 18 32.16 23.74 -1.77
CA ILE A 18 32.91 23.41 -0.56
C ILE A 18 32.04 23.76 0.66
N ASN A 19 32.03 22.91 1.69
CA ASN A 19 31.29 23.17 2.93
C ASN A 19 31.93 24.29 3.76
N LYS A 20 31.83 25.53 3.28
CA LYS A 20 32.30 26.75 3.96
C LYS A 20 31.23 27.84 3.79
N PRO A 21 30.89 28.61 4.84
CA PRO A 21 30.01 29.76 4.69
C PRO A 21 30.74 30.82 3.83
N ALA A 22 30.35 30.92 2.56
CA ALA A 22 30.93 31.83 1.60
C ALA A 22 29.89 32.25 0.55
N LYS A 23 30.21 33.29 -0.21
CA LYS A 23 29.49 33.65 -1.44
C LYS A 23 29.92 32.68 -2.53
N PHE A 24 28.98 31.91 -3.08
CA PHE A 24 29.26 31.00 -4.20
C PHE A 24 28.64 31.55 -5.48
N LYS A 25 29.42 31.55 -6.56
CA LYS A 25 28.95 31.88 -7.91
C LYS A 25 28.48 30.59 -8.59
N CYS A 26 27.25 30.57 -9.08
CA CYS A 26 26.77 29.44 -9.88
C CYS A 26 27.52 29.37 -11.22
N PRO A 27 28.11 28.22 -11.60
CA PRO A 27 28.79 28.08 -12.88
C PRO A 27 27.83 28.09 -14.07
N SER A 28 26.55 27.77 -13.86
CA SER A 28 25.57 27.66 -14.96
C SER A 28 24.75 28.91 -15.24
N CYS A 29 24.59 29.82 -14.28
CA CYS A 29 23.78 31.04 -14.47
C CYS A 29 24.46 32.31 -13.93
N GLY A 30 25.69 32.22 -13.42
CA GLY A 30 26.44 33.36 -12.89
C GLY A 30 25.90 33.97 -11.59
N HIS A 31 24.72 33.55 -11.11
CA HIS A 31 24.11 34.08 -9.89
C HIS A 31 24.97 33.82 -8.65
N ILE A 32 25.22 34.87 -7.86
CA ILE A 32 26.00 34.81 -6.61
C ILE A 32 25.02 34.69 -5.45
N TYR A 33 25.12 33.63 -4.67
CA TYR A 33 24.30 33.45 -3.47
C TYR A 33 25.17 33.18 -2.25
N LYS A 34 24.73 33.67 -1.08
CA LYS A 34 25.34 33.36 0.22
C LYS A 34 24.79 32.02 0.70
N ALA A 35 25.64 31.00 0.77
CA ALA A 35 25.23 29.71 1.35
C ALA A 35 25.33 29.80 2.88
N THR A 36 24.23 30.15 3.54
CA THR A 36 24.09 30.08 5.00
C THR A 36 23.76 28.64 5.39
N ARG A 37 24.29 28.13 6.53
CA ARG A 37 24.08 26.73 7.00
C ARG A 37 22.60 26.30 7.00
N PHE A 38 21.69 27.24 7.22
CA PHE A 38 20.24 27.02 7.23
C PHE A 38 19.65 26.59 5.87
N SER A 39 20.16 27.14 4.75
CA SER A 39 19.66 26.82 3.39
C SER A 39 20.01 25.40 2.92
N LEU A 40 21.05 24.81 3.52
CA LEU A 40 21.50 23.44 3.26
C LEU A 40 20.59 22.40 3.93
N ILE A 41 19.95 22.75 5.05
CA ILE A 41 19.08 21.87 5.84
C ILE A 41 17.67 21.80 5.24
N GLY A 42 17.16 22.91 4.69
CA GLY A 42 15.79 23.00 4.17
C GLY A 42 15.46 22.00 3.04
N ASN A 43 16.43 21.62 2.21
CA ASN A 43 16.22 20.68 1.09
C ASN A 43 15.98 19.22 1.56
N ASN A 44 16.47 18.85 2.74
CA ASN A 44 16.28 17.50 3.28
C ASN A 44 14.90 17.32 3.93
N ILE A 45 14.36 18.38 4.52
CA ILE A 45 13.08 18.35 5.23
C ILE A 45 11.92 18.18 4.24
N THR A 46 11.91 18.94 3.14
CA THR A 46 10.85 18.84 2.11
C THR A 46 10.74 17.44 1.50
N SER A 47 11.86 16.75 1.31
CA SER A 47 11.86 15.40 0.73
C SER A 47 11.27 14.35 1.68
N PHE A 48 11.41 14.54 2.99
CA PHE A 48 10.89 13.62 4.00
C PHE A 48 9.37 13.75 4.17
N PHE A 49 8.84 14.98 4.11
CA PHE A 49 7.39 15.23 4.22
C PHE A 49 6.60 14.72 3.00
N ILE A 50 7.16 14.82 1.78
CA ILE A 50 6.49 14.30 0.58
C ILE A 50 6.32 12.77 0.68
N GLY A 51 7.38 12.05 1.09
CA GLY A 51 7.33 10.59 1.26
C GLY A 51 6.29 10.13 2.29
N PHE A 52 6.11 10.87 3.39
CA PHE A 52 5.09 10.56 4.39
C PHE A 52 3.66 10.75 3.86
N VAL A 53 3.40 11.82 3.11
CA VAL A 53 2.09 12.10 2.52
C VAL A 53 1.71 11.05 1.48
N ASP A 54 2.65 10.66 0.61
CA ASP A 54 2.41 9.63 -0.42
C ASP A 54 2.12 8.27 0.23
N THR A 55 2.87 7.90 1.28
CA THR A 55 2.66 6.65 2.01
C THR A 55 1.26 6.58 2.67
N VAL A 56 0.79 7.68 3.26
CA VAL A 56 -0.56 7.75 3.85
C VAL A 56 -1.65 7.68 2.78
N ARG A 57 -1.41 8.28 1.61
CA ARG A 57 -2.36 8.26 0.49
C ARG A 57 -2.51 6.85 -0.10
N ASP A 58 -1.40 6.15 -0.28
CA ASP A 58 -1.39 4.77 -0.78
C ASP A 58 -2.05 3.80 0.21
N ALA A 59 -1.81 3.96 1.51
CA ALA A 59 -2.48 3.17 2.54
C ALA A 59 -4.02 3.33 2.48
N LYS A 60 -4.51 4.57 2.32
CA LYS A 60 -5.94 4.85 2.18
C LYS A 60 -6.52 4.24 0.91
N ASN A 61 -5.85 4.40 -0.23
CA ASN A 61 -6.33 3.91 -1.51
C ASN A 61 -6.41 2.37 -1.53
N ASN A 62 -5.44 1.67 -0.92
CA ASN A 62 -5.45 0.22 -0.82
C ASN A 62 -6.61 -0.30 0.06
N ILE A 63 -6.90 0.38 1.18
CA ILE A 63 -8.03 0.03 2.06
C ILE A 63 -9.37 0.23 1.32
N VAL A 64 -9.54 1.35 0.62
CA VAL A 64 -10.76 1.64 -0.16
C VAL A 64 -10.93 0.63 -1.29
N TYR A 65 -9.86 0.27 -1.99
CA TYR A 65 -9.89 -0.74 -3.04
C TYR A 65 -10.34 -2.11 -2.51
N ARG A 66 -9.77 -2.56 -1.38
CA ARG A 66 -10.17 -3.83 -0.73
C ARG A 66 -11.62 -3.83 -0.27
N TYR A 67 -12.09 -2.71 0.27
CA TYR A 67 -13.48 -2.58 0.70
C TYR A 67 -14.45 -2.63 -0.49
N ASN A 68 -14.16 -1.86 -1.55
CA ASN A 68 -15.01 -1.80 -2.73
C ASN A 68 -15.03 -3.12 -3.49
N SER A 69 -13.89 -3.80 -3.60
CA SER A 69 -13.83 -5.13 -4.22
C SER A 69 -14.61 -6.16 -3.41
N ALA A 70 -14.47 -6.18 -2.08
CA ALA A 70 -15.29 -7.05 -1.22
C ALA A 70 -16.79 -6.78 -1.36
N LYS A 71 -17.19 -5.50 -1.41
CA LYS A 71 -18.59 -5.09 -1.62
C LYS A 71 -19.12 -5.51 -2.98
N ALA A 72 -18.33 -5.37 -4.04
CA ALA A 72 -18.69 -5.81 -5.39
C ALA A 72 -18.87 -7.33 -5.45
N THR A 73 -17.92 -8.09 -4.90
CA THR A 73 -18.00 -9.55 -4.78
C THR A 73 -19.23 -9.98 -4.00
N TYR A 74 -19.53 -9.33 -2.88
CA TYR A 74 -20.73 -9.63 -2.09
C TYR A 74 -22.01 -9.40 -2.90
N ARG A 75 -22.11 -8.27 -3.61
CA ARG A 75 -23.25 -7.98 -4.48
C ARG A 75 -23.43 -9.05 -5.55
N TYR A 76 -22.35 -9.40 -6.25
CA TYR A 76 -22.37 -10.46 -7.26
C TYR A 76 -22.80 -11.81 -6.69
N MET A 77 -22.23 -12.24 -5.56
CA MET A 77 -22.65 -13.48 -4.89
C MET A 77 -24.11 -13.44 -4.43
N SER A 78 -24.59 -12.28 -3.97
CA SER A 78 -26.00 -12.11 -3.56
C SER A 78 -26.95 -12.23 -4.75
N GLN A 79 -26.57 -11.72 -5.92
CA GLN A 79 -27.33 -11.85 -7.16
C GLN A 79 -27.33 -13.29 -7.67
N LEU A 80 -26.16 -13.93 -7.72
CA LEU A 80 -26.04 -15.36 -8.04
C LEU A 80 -26.93 -16.20 -7.12
N LYS A 81 -26.88 -15.96 -5.80
CA LYS A 81 -27.72 -16.68 -4.83
C LYS A 81 -29.22 -16.49 -5.09
N LYS A 82 -29.64 -15.31 -5.54
CA LYS A 82 -31.04 -15.06 -5.92
C LYS A 82 -31.39 -15.82 -7.19
N ASN A 83 -30.54 -15.76 -8.22
CA ASN A 83 -30.77 -16.46 -9.48
C ASN A 83 -30.83 -17.97 -9.30
N MET A 84 -29.92 -18.55 -8.51
CA MET A 84 -29.92 -19.98 -8.21
C MET A 84 -31.16 -20.40 -7.41
N LYS A 85 -31.63 -19.57 -6.47
CA LYS A 85 -32.85 -19.86 -5.69
C LYS A 85 -34.12 -19.84 -6.53
N ASN A 86 -34.11 -19.10 -7.64
CA ASN A 86 -35.23 -19.02 -8.57
C ASN A 86 -35.19 -20.13 -9.63
N ASP A 87 -34.14 -20.96 -9.66
CA ASP A 87 -34.03 -22.09 -10.56
C ASP A 87 -34.97 -23.22 -10.12
N PRO A 88 -35.78 -23.81 -11.01
CA PRO A 88 -36.67 -24.93 -10.69
C PRO A 88 -35.93 -26.17 -10.14
N ASN A 89 -34.62 -26.30 -10.38
CA ASN A 89 -33.77 -27.40 -9.90
C ASN A 89 -33.03 -27.09 -8.58
N TRP A 90 -33.31 -25.95 -7.93
CA TRP A 90 -32.63 -25.50 -6.71
C TRP A 90 -32.67 -26.50 -5.54
N SER A 91 -33.78 -27.24 -5.40
CA SER A 91 -33.96 -28.25 -4.37
C SER A 91 -32.95 -29.40 -4.49
N ASN A 92 -32.69 -29.88 -5.70
CA ASN A 92 -31.71 -30.95 -5.96
C ASN A 92 -30.28 -30.49 -5.69
N TYR A 93 -29.92 -29.28 -6.14
CA TYR A 93 -28.62 -28.69 -5.84
C TYR A 93 -28.36 -28.59 -4.33
N ARG A 94 -29.38 -28.18 -3.56
CA ARG A 94 -29.28 -28.06 -2.10
C ARG A 94 -29.19 -29.41 -1.39
N ASN A 95 -29.76 -30.46 -1.97
CA ASN A 95 -29.66 -31.83 -1.45
C ASN A 95 -28.26 -32.40 -1.72
N GLN A 96 -27.72 -32.24 -2.92
CA GLN A 96 -26.34 -32.63 -3.25
C GLN A 96 -25.31 -31.96 -2.32
N GLN A 97 -25.46 -30.65 -2.06
CA GLN A 97 -24.59 -29.93 -1.10
C GLN A 97 -24.70 -30.48 0.34
N ARG A 98 -25.88 -30.96 0.76
CA ARG A 98 -26.06 -31.60 2.07
C ARG A 98 -25.40 -32.97 2.13
N GLU A 99 -25.56 -33.76 1.07
CA GLU A 99 -24.95 -35.09 0.94
C GLU A 99 -23.42 -34.99 0.92
N GLU A 100 -22.85 -34.10 0.11
CA GLU A 100 -21.40 -33.83 0.10
C GLU A 100 -20.88 -33.39 1.47
N LYS A 101 -21.63 -32.54 2.18
CA LYS A 101 -21.26 -32.09 3.52
C LYS A 101 -21.33 -33.22 4.54
N GLN A 102 -22.36 -34.06 4.49
CA GLN A 102 -22.47 -35.24 5.35
C GLN A 102 -21.35 -36.24 5.06
N MET A 103 -21.00 -36.46 3.79
CA MET A 103 -19.87 -37.30 3.39
C MET A 103 -18.53 -36.71 3.88
N ARG A 104 -18.35 -35.40 3.80
CA ARG A 104 -17.15 -34.70 4.29
C ARG A 104 -17.04 -34.73 5.81
N ASP A 105 -18.15 -34.56 6.52
CA ASP A 105 -18.20 -34.59 7.97
C ASP A 105 -18.08 -36.02 8.51
N ALA A 106 -18.56 -37.02 7.76
CA ALA A 106 -18.34 -38.45 8.04
C ALA A 106 -16.90 -38.89 7.75
N ASN A 107 -16.25 -38.32 6.74
CA ASN A 107 -14.84 -38.60 6.41
C ASN A 107 -13.85 -37.82 7.29
N LYS A 108 -14.27 -36.67 7.83
CA LYS A 108 -13.45 -35.92 8.80
C LYS A 108 -13.30 -36.71 10.09
N LYS A 109 -12.11 -37.24 10.33
CA LYS A 109 -11.67 -37.58 11.69
C LYS A 109 -11.91 -36.37 12.59
N SER A 110 -12.80 -36.55 13.58
CA SER A 110 -13.18 -35.50 14.52
C SER A 110 -11.93 -34.95 15.19
N PHE A 111 -11.71 -33.64 15.09
CA PHE A 111 -10.58 -32.96 15.74
C PHE A 111 -10.55 -33.25 17.25
N LYS A 112 -11.72 -33.51 17.85
CA LYS A 112 -11.89 -33.95 19.24
C LYS A 112 -11.25 -35.31 19.53
N ASP A 113 -11.20 -36.23 18.56
CA ASP A 113 -10.57 -37.55 18.72
C ASP A 113 -9.04 -37.47 18.74
N PHE A 114 -8.47 -36.42 18.15
CA PHE A 114 -7.03 -36.16 18.21
C PHE A 114 -6.59 -35.72 19.63
N PHE A 115 -7.44 -34.98 20.34
CA PHE A 115 -7.16 -34.55 21.72
C PHE A 115 -7.53 -35.59 22.79
N LYS A 116 -8.44 -36.54 22.49
CA LYS A 116 -8.80 -37.63 23.42
C LYS A 116 -7.78 -38.76 23.51
N ARG A 117 -6.87 -38.88 22.53
CA ARG A 117 -5.79 -39.89 22.53
C ARG A 117 -4.53 -39.46 23.29
N LYS A 118 -4.48 -38.23 23.79
CA LYS A 118 -3.46 -37.78 24.75
C LYS A 118 -4.02 -37.87 26.17
N LYS A 119 -4.07 -39.07 26.72
CA LYS A 119 -4.11 -39.30 28.17
C LYS A 119 -3.20 -40.48 28.49
#